data_AF-A0A944KI18-F1
#
_entry.id   AF-A0A944KI18-F1
#
_cell.length_a   1.000
_cell.length_b   1.000
_cell.length_c   1.000
_cell.angle_alpha   90.00
_cell.angle_beta   90.00
_cell.angle_gamma   90.00
#
_symmetry.space_group_name_H-M   'P 1'
#
loop_
_entity.id
_entity.type
_entity.pdbx_description
1 polymer ?
#
loop_
_entity_poly.entity_id
_entity_poly.type
_entity_poly.pdbx_seq_one_letter_code
_entity_poly.pdbx_strand_id
1 'polypeptide(L)' 'MADLAWETEAWVADAPDHLIHLNGSRFLGPYE' A
#
# COMPACT_ATOMS: atom_id res chain seq x y z
N MET A 1 5.84 13.95 9.37
CA MET A 1 5.19 13.03 10.33
C MET A 1 4.47 11.98 9.51
N ALA A 2 4.56 10.71 9.87
CA ALA A 2 3.81 9.66 9.18
C ALA A 2 2.51 9.44 9.96
N ASP A 3 1.38 9.84 9.37
CA ASP A 3 0.06 9.80 10.03
C ASP A 3 -0.68 8.46 9.81
N LEU A 4 -0.13 7.59 8.93
CA LEU A 4 -0.66 6.26 8.65
C LEU A 4 0.16 5.19 9.38
N ALA A 5 -0.54 4.24 10.01
CA ALA A 5 0.08 3.13 10.71
C ALA A 5 0.74 2.14 9.73
N TRP A 6 1.84 1.52 10.16
CA TRP A 6 2.39 0.34 9.48
C TRP A 6 1.39 -0.81 9.48
N GLU A 7 1.56 -1.75 8.55
CA GLU A 7 0.71 -2.94 8.40
C GLU A 7 -0.77 -2.62 8.15
N THR A 8 -1.03 -1.44 7.57
CA THR A 8 -2.34 -1.03 7.08
C THR A 8 -2.29 -0.80 5.57
N GLU A 9 -3.47 -0.66 4.99
CA GLU A 9 -3.67 -0.43 3.58
C GLU A 9 -4.34 0.92 3.38
N ALA A 10 -3.95 1.63 2.32
CA ALA A 10 -4.56 2.89 1.94
C ALA A 10 -5.11 2.80 0.51
N TRP A 11 -6.27 3.41 0.32
CA TRP A 11 -6.98 3.49 -0.95
C TRP A 11 -7.18 4.94 -1.38
N VAL A 12 -7.24 5.18 -2.69
CA VAL A 12 -7.38 6.51 -3.28
C VAL A 12 -8.62 6.55 -4.18
N ALA A 13 -9.50 7.51 -3.94
CA ALA A 13 -10.78 7.63 -4.65
C ALA A 13 -10.66 7.72 -6.18
N ASP A 14 -9.64 8.43 -6.66
CA ASP A 14 -9.39 8.63 -8.08
C ASP A 14 -8.69 7.42 -8.75
N ALA A 15 -8.23 6.43 -7.97
CA ALA A 15 -7.57 5.22 -8.44
C ALA A 15 -8.16 3.98 -7.77
N PRO A 16 -9.46 3.67 -8.04
CA PRO A 16 -10.21 2.70 -7.27
C PRO A 16 -9.68 1.26 -7.38
N ASP A 17 -8.98 0.95 -8.47
CA ASP A 17 -8.43 -0.38 -8.75
C ASP A 17 -7.02 -0.60 -8.16
N HIS A 18 -6.44 0.41 -7.50
CA HIS A 18 -5.11 0.34 -6.90
C HIS A 18 -5.15 0.39 -5.37
N LEU A 19 -4.18 -0.25 -4.71
CA LEU A 19 -4.04 -0.28 -3.25
C LEU A 19 -2.58 -0.08 -2.85
N ILE A 20 -2.34 0.65 -1.75
CA ILE A 20 -1.01 0.88 -1.18
C ILE A 20 -0.85 0.03 0.07
N HIS A 21 0.20 -0.79 0.13
CA HIS A 21 0.57 -1.59 1.31
C HIS A 21 1.69 -0.93 2.10
N LEU A 22 1.45 -0.61 3.38
CA LEU A 22 2.46 -0.06 4.28
C LEU A 22 3.18 -1.18 5.07
N ASN A 23 3.79 -2.15 4.36
CA ASN A 23 4.26 -3.42 4.95
C ASN A 23 5.75 -3.72 4.65
N GLY A 24 6.54 -2.71 4.27
CA GLY A 24 7.97 -2.86 4.00
C GLY A 24 8.25 -3.84 2.85
N SER A 25 9.15 -4.80 3.06
CA SER A 25 9.60 -5.74 2.01
C SER A 25 8.70 -6.97 1.82
N ARG A 26 7.57 -7.07 2.54
CA ARG A 26 6.72 -8.27 2.58
C ARG A 26 6.21 -8.72 1.21
N PHE A 27 6.03 -7.79 0.28
CA PHE A 27 5.41 -8.03 -1.03
C PHE A 27 6.33 -7.69 -2.21
N LEU A 28 7.65 -7.71 -2.00
CA LEU A 28 8.59 -7.46 -3.09
C LEU A 28 8.71 -8.71 -3.98
N GLY A 29 8.39 -8.53 -5.25
CA GLY A 29 8.49 -9.53 -6.31
C GLY A 29 8.05 -8.92 -7.63
N PRO A 30 8.44 -9.49 -8.77
CA PRO A 30 7.92 -9.04 -10.06
C PRO A 30 6.40 -9.27 -10.11
N TYR A 31 5.69 -8.29 -10.66
CA TYR A 31 4.35 -8.52 -11.18
C TYR A 31 4.48 -9.27 -12.52
N GLU A 32 3.61 -10.25 -12.76
CA GLU A 32 3.51 -10.94 -14.06
C GLU A 32 2.76 -10.08 -15.09
#